data_AF-A0A7C0YX07-F1
#
_entry.id   AF-A0A7C0YX07-F1
#
_cell.length_a   1.000
_cell.length_b   1.000
_cell.length_c   1.000
_cell.angle_alpha   90.00
_cell.angle_beta   90.00
_cell.angle_gamma   90.00
#
_symmetry.space_group_name_H-M   'P 1'
#
loop_
_entity.id
_entity.type
_entity.pdbx_description
1 polymer ?
#
loop_
_entity_poly.entity_id
_entity_poly.type
_entity_poly.pdbx_seq_one_letter_code
_entity_poly.pdbx_strand_id
1 'polypeptide(L)'
;EYICRFKGTLTDKIDIVVEVEVPIHTLCPCSKEISAKSAHNQRGIAKVAYRASDFVWIEDIIRLIEGSSSSEVYALLKREDEKFVTEYAYDNPRFVEDVVREIADKLLKRSDITWFSIEVENFESIHKHNAYAYMEHDRRSRRS
;
A
#
# COMPACT_ATOMS: atom_id res chain seq x y z
N GLU A 1 8.78 3.37 -10.25
CA GLU A 1 8.94 2.00 -10.78
C GLU A 1 8.21 1.07 -9.84
N TYR A 2 7.48 0.10 -10.38
CA TYR A 2 6.69 -0.87 -9.61
C TYR A 2 7.21 -2.27 -9.93
N ILE A 3 7.31 -3.14 -8.93
CA ILE A 3 7.70 -4.52 -9.16
C ILE A 3 6.45 -5.38 -9.19
N CYS A 4 6.19 -6.01 -10.34
CA CYS A 4 5.03 -6.87 -10.55
C CYS A 4 5.49 -8.32 -10.75
N ARG A 5 4.84 -9.28 -10.09
CA ARG A 5 5.15 -10.71 -10.21
C ARG A 5 3.88 -11.52 -10.43
N PHE A 6 3.95 -12.49 -11.34
CA PHE A 6 2.90 -13.49 -11.53
C PHE A 6 3.43 -14.83 -11.02
N LYS A 7 2.73 -15.44 -10.06
CA LYS A 7 3.05 -16.75 -9.50
C LYS A 7 1.94 -17.72 -9.90
N GLY A 8 2.25 -18.61 -10.84
CA GLY A 8 1.34 -19.67 -11.28
C GLY A 8 1.69 -20.99 -10.61
N THR A 9 0.68 -21.69 -10.09
CA THR A 9 0.82 -23.05 -9.55
C THR A 9 -0.22 -23.96 -10.19
N LEU A 10 0.17 -25.17 -10.58
CA LEU A 10 -0.73 -26.20 -11.10
C LEU A 10 -0.74 -27.36 -10.12
N THR A 11 -1.86 -27.55 -9.43
CA THR A 11 -2.20 -28.79 -8.73
C THR A 11 -3.32 -29.48 -9.52
N ASP A 12 -4.54 -29.55 -8.99
CA ASP A 12 -5.73 -30.05 -9.70
C ASP A 12 -6.36 -28.97 -10.60
N LYS A 13 -6.10 -27.70 -10.27
CA LYS A 13 -6.52 -26.51 -11.01
C LYS A 13 -5.38 -25.50 -11.07
N ILE A 14 -5.40 -24.63 -12.07
CA ILE A 14 -4.47 -23.50 -12.17
C ILE A 14 -4.83 -22.49 -11.06
N ASP A 15 -3.85 -22.14 -10.24
CA ASP A 15 -3.91 -21.04 -9.27
C ASP A 15 -2.91 -19.96 -9.69
N ILE A 16 -3.38 -18.72 -9.83
CA ILE A 16 -2.55 -17.58 -10.20
C ILE A 16 -2.65 -16.54 -9.08
N VAL A 17 -1.49 -16.17 -8.55
CA VAL A 17 -1.34 -15.04 -7.63
C VAL A 17 -0.59 -13.94 -8.36
N VAL A 18 -1.17 -12.74 -8.37
CA VAL A 18 -0.52 -11.53 -8.86
C VAL A 18 -0.03 -10.74 -7.66
N GLU A 19 1.21 -10.28 -7.71
CA GLU A 19 1.85 -9.50 -6.65
C GLU A 19 2.36 -8.18 -7.21
N VAL A 20 2.11 -7.10 -6.49
CA VAL A 20 2.52 -5.73 -6.86
C VAL A 20 3.20 -5.09 -5.67
N GLU A 21 4.42 -4.61 -5.86
CA GLU A 21 5.17 -3.81 -4.90
C GLU A 21 5.23 -2.36 -5.38
N VAL A 22 4.67 -1.48 -4.56
CA VAL A 22 4.50 -0.06 -4.87
C VAL A 22 5.27 0.78 -3.84
N PRO A 23 6.24 1.61 -4.27
CA PRO A 23 6.86 2.59 -3.40
C PRO A 23 5.82 3.60 -2.92
N ILE A 24 5.76 3.84 -1.61
CA ILE A 24 4.82 4.78 -0.99
C ILE A 24 5.57 5.82 -0.16
N HIS A 25 4.90 6.93 0.11
CA HIS A 25 5.35 7.93 1.07
C HIS A 25 4.35 8.04 2.23
N THR A 26 4.87 7.96 3.45
CA THR A 26 4.09 8.03 4.68
C THR A 26 4.65 9.11 5.59
N LEU A 27 3.74 9.86 6.22
CA LEU A 27 4.07 10.87 7.22
C LEU A 27 3.45 10.48 8.55
N CYS A 28 4.26 10.50 9.61
CA CYS A 28 3.88 9.96 10.90
C CYS A 28 2.86 10.85 11.63
N PRO A 29 1.63 10.35 11.92
CA PRO A 29 0.63 11.11 12.67
C PRO A 29 1.12 11.52 14.06
N CYS A 30 1.82 10.61 14.76
CA CYS A 30 2.36 10.89 16.10
C CYS A 30 3.34 12.07 16.08
N SER A 31 4.26 12.08 15.11
CA SER A 31 5.24 13.17 14.99
C SER A 31 4.58 14.52 14.74
N LYS A 32 3.52 14.56 13.92
CA LYS A 32 2.75 15.77 13.63
C LYS A 32 2.03 16.28 14.88
N GLU A 33 1.45 15.38 15.66
CA GLU A 33 0.68 15.74 16.86
C GLU A 33 1.54 16.39 17.95
N ILE A 34 2.76 15.88 18.16
CA ILE A 34 3.63 16.34 19.26
C ILE A 34 4.58 17.49 18.89
N SER A 35 4.79 17.75 17.60
CA SER A 35 5.78 18.72 17.14
C SER A 35 5.13 20.05 16.79
N ALA A 36 5.66 21.15 17.32
CA ALA A 36 5.18 22.50 16.98
C ALA A 36 5.43 22.88 15.50
N LYS A 37 6.35 22.18 14.82
CA LYS A 37 6.71 22.38 13.41
C LYS A 37 7.13 21.05 12.81
N SER A 38 6.71 20.80 11.57
CA SER A 38 7.06 19.61 10.79
C SER A 38 6.59 18.29 11.41
N ALA A 39 6.84 17.20 10.69
CA ALA A 39 6.64 15.83 11.12
C ALA A 39 7.62 14.95 10.33
N HIS A 40 8.16 13.89 10.96
CA HIS A 40 8.99 12.97 10.20
C HIS A 40 8.14 12.18 9.21
N ASN A 41 8.75 11.91 8.07
CA ASN A 41 8.19 11.14 6.98
C ASN A 41 9.28 10.21 6.41
N GLN A 42 8.84 9.24 5.64
CA GLN A 42 9.70 8.18 5.14
C GLN A 42 9.15 7.56 3.87
N ARG A 43 10.05 6.88 3.15
CA ARG A 43 9.65 5.95 2.09
C ARG A 43 9.23 4.63 2.72
N GLY A 44 8.28 3.98 2.08
CA GLY A 44 7.92 2.60 2.35
C GLY A 44 7.64 1.83 1.08
N ILE A 45 7.36 0.54 1.24
CA ILE A 45 6.86 -0.33 0.18
C ILE A 45 5.56 -0.94 0.66
N ALA A 46 4.51 -0.79 -0.15
CA ALA A 46 3.28 -1.53 -0.01
C ALA A 46 3.27 -2.68 -1.03
N LYS A 47 3.20 -3.90 -0.53
CA LYS A 47 3.09 -5.12 -1.32
C LYS A 47 1.67 -5.66 -1.21
N VAL A 48 1.02 -5.86 -2.35
CA VAL A 48 -0.28 -6.51 -2.41
C VAL A 48 -0.15 -7.74 -3.29
N ALA A 49 -0.43 -8.91 -2.72
CA ALA A 49 -0.64 -10.13 -3.49
C ALA A 49 -2.14 -10.45 -3.51
N TYR A 50 -2.67 -10.87 -4.66
CA TYR A 50 -4.10 -11.16 -4.80
C TYR A 50 -4.38 -12.30 -5.77
N ARG A 51 -5.54 -12.93 -5.58
CA ARG A 51 -6.17 -13.86 -6.52
C ARG A 51 -7.49 -13.26 -6.99
N ALA A 52 -7.77 -13.33 -8.28
CA ALA A 52 -8.98 -12.82 -8.86
C ALA A 52 -9.82 -13.92 -9.54
N SER A 53 -11.15 -13.77 -9.55
CA SER A 53 -12.06 -14.60 -10.35
C SER A 53 -12.10 -14.18 -11.81
N ASP A 54 -11.81 -12.90 -12.06
CA ASP A 54 -11.90 -12.26 -13.37
C ASP A 54 -10.63 -11.44 -13.64
N PHE A 55 -10.53 -10.89 -14.84
CA PHE A 55 -9.39 -10.05 -15.22
C PHE A 55 -9.34 -8.75 -14.41
N VAL A 56 -8.16 -8.43 -13.87
CA VAL A 56 -7.90 -7.21 -13.07
C VAL A 56 -6.68 -6.50 -13.65
N TRP A 57 -6.85 -5.23 -14.00
CA TRP A 57 -5.73 -4.36 -14.38
C TRP A 57 -4.82 -4.15 -13.17
N ILE A 58 -3.52 -4.37 -13.35
CA ILE A 58 -2.52 -4.16 -12.27
C ILE A 58 -2.51 -2.68 -11.88
N GLU A 59 -2.71 -1.78 -12.84
CA GLU A 59 -2.78 -0.33 -12.66
C GLU A 59 -3.88 0.09 -11.69
N ASP A 60 -5.01 -0.64 -11.65
CA ASP A 60 -6.08 -0.37 -10.68
C ASP A 60 -5.62 -0.69 -9.26
N ILE A 61 -4.84 -1.76 -9.09
CA ILE A 61 -4.27 -2.13 -7.79
C ILE A 61 -3.18 -1.15 -7.38
N ILE A 62 -2.33 -0.71 -8.32
CA ILE A 62 -1.31 0.32 -8.07
C ILE A 62 -1.96 1.62 -7.59
N ARG A 63 -2.95 2.14 -8.32
CA ARG A 63 -3.67 3.38 -7.94
C ARG A 63 -4.39 3.24 -6.60
N LEU A 64 -4.94 2.06 -6.32
CA LEU A 64 -5.56 1.76 -5.03
C LEU A 64 -4.54 1.89 -3.90
N ILE A 65 -3.33 1.34 -4.08
CA ILE A 65 -2.25 1.41 -3.10
C ILE A 65 -1.74 2.85 -2.93
N GLU A 66 -1.45 3.55 -4.03
CA GLU A 66 -0.97 4.94 -4.05
C GLU A 66 -1.95 5.86 -3.31
N GLY A 67 -3.25 5.76 -3.63
CA GLY A 67 -4.30 6.51 -2.96
C GLY A 67 -4.62 6.06 -1.53
N SER A 68 -3.88 5.12 -0.96
CA SER A 68 -3.99 4.68 0.45
C SER A 68 -2.82 5.16 1.32
N SER A 69 -1.83 5.80 0.73
CA SER A 69 -0.65 6.35 1.41
C SER A 69 -0.84 7.84 1.77
N SER A 70 0.14 8.45 2.46
CA SER A 70 0.06 9.90 2.76
C SER A 70 0.21 10.76 1.51
N SER A 71 1.04 10.33 0.56
CA SER A 71 1.08 10.88 -0.79
C SER A 71 1.68 9.90 -1.78
N GLU A 72 1.39 10.10 -3.07
CA GLU A 72 2.04 9.37 -4.15
C GLU A 72 3.53 9.73 -4.28
N VAL A 73 4.29 8.86 -4.94
CA VAL A 73 5.73 9.03 -5.19
C VAL A 73 5.98 9.31 -6.66
N TYR A 74 6.56 10.48 -6.95
CA TYR A 74 6.83 10.93 -8.30
C TYR A 74 8.33 10.88 -8.61
N ALA A 75 8.68 10.56 -9.86
CA ALA A 75 10.08 10.50 -10.29
C ALA A 75 10.72 11.90 -10.44
N LEU A 76 9.92 12.89 -10.81
CA LEU A 76 10.34 14.27 -10.99
C LEU A 76 9.23 15.20 -10.53
N LEU A 77 9.59 16.18 -9.71
CA LEU A 77 8.68 17.23 -9.22
C LEU A 77 9.29 18.59 -9.55
N LYS A 78 8.47 19.55 -9.98
CA LYS A 78 8.85 20.97 -9.98
C LYS A 78 8.66 21.52 -8.57
N ARG A 79 9.17 22.73 -8.33
CA ARG A 79 9.11 23.39 -7.01
C ARG A 79 7.68 23.55 -6.48
N GLU A 80 6.74 23.89 -7.35
CA GLU A 80 5.32 24.04 -6.98
C GLU A 80 4.69 22.68 -6.65
N ASP A 81 5.06 21.63 -7.40
CA ASP A 81 4.60 20.27 -7.15
C ASP A 81 5.16 19.70 -5.84
N GLU A 82 6.44 19.94 -5.56
CA GLU A 82 7.10 19.53 -4.32
C GLU A 82 6.45 20.17 -3.09
N LYS A 83 6.11 21.47 -3.18
CA LYS A 83 5.32 22.16 -2.16
C LYS A 83 3.99 21.45 -1.94
N PHE A 84 3.24 21.19 -3.02
CA PHE A 84 1.94 20.54 -2.94
C PHE A 84 2.03 19.14 -2.31
N VAL A 85 2.94 18.28 -2.77
CA VAL A 85 3.11 16.92 -2.26
C VAL A 85 3.48 16.93 -0.77
N THR A 86 4.33 17.88 -0.36
CA THR A 86 4.74 18.03 1.05
C THR A 86 3.56 18.44 1.94
N GLU A 87 2.80 19.46 1.53
CA GLU A 87 1.62 19.92 2.28
C GLU A 87 0.52 18.85 2.29
N TYR A 88 0.28 18.19 1.17
CA TYR A 88 -0.69 17.10 1.05
C TYR A 88 -0.37 15.93 1.98
N ALA A 89 0.89 15.48 2.03
CA ALA A 89 1.31 14.42 2.94
C ALA A 89 1.20 14.85 4.40
N TYR A 90 1.53 16.12 4.70
CA TYR A 90 1.39 16.67 6.05
C TYR A 90 -0.06 16.66 6.50
N ASP A 91 -1.01 17.01 5.63
CA ASP A 91 -2.44 17.01 5.94
C ASP A 91 -3.09 15.62 5.96
N ASN A 92 -2.45 14.62 5.35
CA ASN A 92 -2.91 13.23 5.29
C ASN A 92 -1.92 12.26 5.96
N PRO A 93 -1.57 12.43 7.24
CA PRO A 93 -0.63 11.55 7.91
C PRO A 93 -1.24 10.15 8.09
N ARG A 94 -0.42 9.10 7.94
CA ARG A 94 -0.86 7.70 8.06
C ARG A 94 0.20 6.87 8.77
N PHE A 95 -0.20 6.07 9.75
CA PHE A 95 0.64 4.97 10.25
C PHE A 95 0.68 3.82 9.24
N VAL A 96 1.64 2.92 9.41
CA VAL A 96 1.79 1.72 8.56
C VAL A 96 0.52 0.85 8.60
N GLU A 97 -0.13 0.75 9.76
CA GLU A 97 -1.38 0.02 9.95
C GLU A 97 -2.57 0.72 9.28
N ASP A 98 -2.56 2.05 9.19
CA ASP A 98 -3.63 2.79 8.50
C ASP A 98 -3.59 2.53 7.00
N VAL A 99 -2.40 2.48 6.41
CA VAL A 99 -2.22 2.15 4.99
C VAL A 99 -2.72 0.73 4.70
N VAL A 100 -2.37 -0.25 5.54
CA VAL A 100 -2.87 -1.62 5.40
C VAL A 100 -4.40 -1.67 5.48
N ARG A 101 -5.00 -0.99 6.46
CA ARG A 101 -6.46 -0.94 6.65
C ARG A 101 -7.18 -0.27 5.48
N GLU A 102 -6.64 0.81 4.93
CA GLU A 102 -7.23 1.50 3.79
C GLU A 102 -7.16 0.66 2.49
N ILE A 103 -6.03 -0.01 2.24
CA ILE A 103 -5.89 -0.94 1.11
C ILE A 103 -6.88 -2.10 1.27
N ALA A 104 -6.96 -2.66 2.47
CA ALA A 104 -7.89 -3.73 2.82
C ALA A 104 -9.34 -3.36 2.54
N ASP A 105 -9.79 -2.20 3.03
CA ASP A 105 -11.17 -1.73 2.85
C ASP A 105 -11.54 -1.55 1.38
N LYS A 106 -10.59 -1.13 0.54
CA LYS A 106 -10.80 -1.00 -0.91
C LYS A 106 -10.84 -2.37 -1.59
N LEU A 107 -9.95 -3.30 -1.24
CA LEU A 107 -9.94 -4.68 -1.78
C LEU A 107 -11.17 -5.49 -1.31
N LEU A 108 -11.66 -5.26 -0.10
CA LEU A 108 -12.88 -5.88 0.43
C LEU A 108 -14.16 -5.42 -0.29
N LYS A 109 -14.13 -4.32 -1.03
CA LYS A 109 -15.26 -3.86 -1.87
C LYS A 109 -15.22 -4.42 -3.29
N ARG A 110 -14.08 -4.98 -3.71
CA ARG A 110 -13.87 -5.59 -5.02
C ARG A 110 -14.35 -7.04 -5.02
N SER A 111 -15.44 -7.38 -5.70
CA SER A 111 -16.02 -8.73 -5.72
C SER A 111 -15.20 -9.75 -6.53
N ASP A 112 -14.46 -9.24 -7.51
CA ASP A 112 -13.51 -9.96 -8.37
C ASP A 112 -12.28 -10.46 -7.62
N ILE A 113 -11.91 -9.85 -6.49
CA ILE A 113 -10.81 -10.32 -5.65
C ILE A 113 -11.30 -11.40 -4.68
N THR A 114 -10.75 -12.61 -4.80
CA THR A 114 -11.16 -13.77 -4.00
C THR A 114 -10.29 -14.01 -2.77
N TRP A 115 -9.04 -13.59 -2.84
CA TRP A 115 -8.05 -13.63 -1.75
C TRP A 115 -7.06 -12.50 -1.95
N PHE A 116 -6.53 -11.96 -0.86
CA PHE A 116 -5.40 -11.04 -0.90
C PHE A 116 -4.57 -11.07 0.38
N SER A 117 -3.29 -10.73 0.27
CA SER A 117 -2.40 -10.36 1.36
C SER A 117 -1.81 -8.97 1.10
N ILE A 118 -1.68 -8.18 2.16
CA ILE A 118 -1.15 -6.83 2.13
C ILE A 118 -0.01 -6.77 3.13
N GLU A 119 1.14 -6.29 2.70
CA GLU A 119 2.28 -6.00 3.55
C GLU A 119 2.68 -4.56 3.32
N VAL A 120 2.89 -3.79 4.39
CA VAL A 120 3.43 -2.43 4.27
C VAL A 120 4.63 -2.34 5.19
N GLU A 121 5.75 -1.90 4.63
CA GLU A 121 7.00 -1.69 5.35
C GLU A 121 7.46 -0.24 5.16
N ASN A 122 7.61 0.49 6.26
CA ASN A 122 8.17 1.84 6.29
C ASN A 122 9.64 1.79 6.72
N PHE A 123 10.52 2.40 5.92
CA PHE A 123 11.93 2.56 6.25
C PHE A 123 12.11 3.80 7.12
N GLU A 124 11.91 3.65 8.43
CA GLU A 124 11.85 4.76 9.38
C GLU A 124 13.09 5.66 9.30
N SER A 125 12.85 6.96 9.15
CA SER A 125 13.91 7.95 8.92
C SER A 125 14.73 8.28 10.17
N ILE A 126 14.15 8.07 11.36
CA ILE A 126 14.75 8.41 12.66
C ILE A 126 15.01 7.19 13.56
N HIS A 127 14.74 5.98 13.06
CA HIS A 127 14.94 4.73 13.78
C HIS A 127 15.87 3.78 13.01
N LYS A 128 16.47 2.81 13.72
CA LYS A 128 17.34 1.77 13.13
C LYS A 128 16.58 0.48 12.80
N HIS A 129 15.26 0.57 12.72
CA HIS A 129 14.38 -0.55 12.40
C HIS A 129 13.23 -0.04 11.53
N ASN A 130 12.64 -0.94 10.77
CA ASN A 130 11.48 -0.64 9.94
C ASN A 130 10.20 -0.84 10.74
N ALA A 131 9.16 -0.08 10.42
CA ALA A 131 7.80 -0.34 10.89
C ALA A 131 7.09 -1.21 9.85
N TYR A 132 6.39 -2.25 10.29
CA TYR A 132 5.77 -3.24 9.40
C TYR A 132 4.36 -3.59 9.86
N ALA A 133 3.43 -3.70 8.91
CA ALA A 133 2.10 -4.23 9.14
C ALA A 133 1.69 -5.20 8.03
N TYR A 134 0.90 -6.20 8.42
CA TYR A 134 0.42 -7.26 7.53
C TYR A 134 -1.07 -7.49 7.74
N MET A 135 -1.79 -7.78 6.65
CA MET A 135 -3.14 -8.31 6.73
C MET A 135 -3.42 -9.26 5.56
N GLU A 136 -4.20 -10.30 5.83
CA GLU A 136 -4.62 -11.28 4.83
C GLU A 136 -6.12 -11.54 4.94
N HIS A 137 -6.76 -11.76 3.80
CA HIS A 137 -8.15 -12.11 3.74
C HIS A 137 -8.44 -13.15 2.66
N ASP A 138 -9.12 -14.23 3.02
CA ASP A 138 -9.57 -15.27 2.09
C ASP A 138 -11.10 -15.40 2.10
N ARG A 139 -11.77 -15.01 1.00
CA ARG A 139 -13.22 -15.19 0.87
C ARG A 139 -13.63 -16.62 0.57
N ARG A 140 -12.69 -17.46 0.11
CA ARG A 140 -12.94 -18.88 -0.19
C ARG A 140 -13.13 -19.70 1.09
N SER A 141 -12.60 -19.23 2.22
CA SER A 141 -12.63 -19.93 3.51
C SER A 141 -14.02 -19.93 4.21
N ARG A 142 -14.96 -19.07 3.77
CA ARG A 142 -16.30 -18.91 4.40
C ARG A 142 -17.41 -19.81 3.85
N ARG A 143 -17.11 -20.78 2.99
CA ARG A 143 -18.08 -21.81 2.56
C ARG A 143 -17.89 -23.07 3.38
N SER A 144 -18.47 -23.08 4.59
CA SER A 144 -18.68 -24.27 5.44
C SER A 144 -20.13 -24.33 5.86
#